data_AF-A0A2G5WYC9-F1
#
_entry.id   AF-A0A2G5WYC9-F1
#
_cell.length_a   1.000
_cell.length_b   1.000
_cell.length_c   1.000
_cell.angle_alpha   90.00
_cell.angle_beta   90.00
_cell.angle_gamma   90.00
#
_symmetry.space_group_name_H-M   'P 1'
#
loop_
_entity.id
_entity.type
_entity.pdbx_description
1 polymer ?
#
loop_
_entity_poly.entity_id
_entity_poly.type
_entity_poly.pdbx_seq_one_letter_code
_entity_poly.pdbx_strand_id
1 'polypeptide(L)'
;MSTGIPKTNYKLLENEFDEITEIRDGANGLPSKPGAVRKTIVFSDLTKISCQEIIKDGFIEYYNYDFYSSTGSIVVKFHSEPHEESKEHQTSTEPFHLHVKRDEQDQKASIRLPNGRIRELWTIIETILVSKHLKYAHVTSPTVKSKSRKGRRNGRL
;
A
#
# COMPACT_ATOMS: atom_id res chain seq x y z
N MET A 1 4.82 11.61 -15.85
CA MET A 1 5.98 10.71 -16.08
C MET A 1 5.47 9.28 -16.13
N SER A 2 6.04 8.40 -16.97
CA SER A 2 5.73 6.95 -16.96
C SER A 2 6.63 6.25 -15.94
N THR A 3 6.14 5.19 -15.28
CA THR A 3 6.95 4.41 -14.32
C THR A 3 8.08 3.62 -14.98
N GLY A 4 8.00 3.37 -16.29
CA GLY A 4 8.90 2.46 -17.02
C GLY A 4 8.63 0.97 -16.75
N ILE A 5 7.66 0.65 -15.89
CA ILE A 5 7.28 -0.73 -15.56
C ILE A 5 6.32 -1.23 -16.65
N PRO A 6 6.55 -2.41 -17.25
CA PRO A 6 5.62 -2.98 -18.22
C PRO A 6 4.27 -3.30 -17.54
N LYS A 7 3.17 -3.30 -18.31
CA LYS A 7 1.86 -3.76 -17.79
C LYS A 7 1.99 -5.14 -17.13
N THR A 8 1.28 -5.38 -16.03
CA THR A 8 1.39 -6.66 -15.32
C THR A 8 0.87 -7.81 -16.18
N ASN A 9 1.60 -8.93 -16.17
CA ASN A 9 1.12 -10.20 -16.70
C ASN A 9 0.38 -10.99 -15.60
N TYR A 10 -0.91 -10.71 -15.42
CA TYR A 10 -1.74 -11.38 -14.40
C TYR A 10 -1.84 -12.90 -14.60
N LYS A 11 -1.76 -13.38 -15.85
CA LYS A 11 -1.80 -14.83 -16.10
C LYS A 11 -0.55 -15.52 -15.59
N LEU A 12 0.61 -14.87 -15.70
CA LEU A 12 1.84 -15.37 -15.11
C LEU A 12 1.75 -15.39 -13.58
N LEU A 13 1.21 -14.34 -12.96
CA LEU A 13 1.00 -14.32 -11.50
C LEU A 13 0.13 -15.50 -11.03
N GLU A 14 -0.98 -15.77 -11.71
CA GLU A 14 -1.88 -16.88 -11.40
C GLU A 14 -1.20 -18.25 -11.52
N ASN A 15 -0.22 -18.39 -12.43
CA ASN A 15 0.49 -19.66 -12.63
C ASN A 15 1.65 -19.88 -11.64
N GLU A 16 2.24 -18.80 -11.12
CA GLU A 16 3.51 -18.86 -10.36
C GLU A 16 3.32 -18.73 -8.84
N PHE A 17 2.20 -18.16 -8.38
CA PHE A 17 1.90 -18.01 -6.96
C PHE A 17 0.75 -18.94 -6.55
N ASP A 18 1.09 -20.09 -5.97
CA ASP A 18 0.14 -21.09 -5.46
C ASP A 18 -0.83 -20.52 -4.40
N GLU A 19 -0.44 -19.46 -3.71
CA GLU A 19 -1.28 -18.78 -2.72
C GLU A 19 -2.40 -17.96 -3.36
N ILE A 20 -2.31 -17.61 -4.65
CA ILE A 20 -3.37 -16.94 -5.39
C ILE A 20 -4.45 -17.97 -5.72
N THR A 21 -5.63 -17.77 -5.15
CA THR A 21 -6.80 -18.61 -5.43
C THR A 21 -7.63 -18.12 -6.61
N GLU A 22 -7.61 -16.81 -6.86
CA GLU A 22 -8.44 -16.20 -7.90
C GLU A 22 -7.90 -14.83 -8.31
N ILE A 23 -7.97 -14.51 -9.61
CA ILE A 23 -7.80 -13.15 -10.14
C ILE A 23 -9.07 -12.73 -10.88
N ARG A 24 -9.85 -11.84 -10.25
CA ARG A 24 -11.11 -11.31 -10.79
C ARG A 24 -10.89 -10.11 -11.69
N ASP A 25 -11.73 -9.92 -12.70
CA ASP A 25 -11.82 -8.63 -13.36
C ASP A 25 -12.49 -7.59 -12.46
N GLY A 26 -11.91 -6.39 -12.46
CA GLY A 26 -12.38 -5.25 -11.71
C GLY A 26 -11.69 -5.06 -10.35
N ALA A 27 -11.73 -3.82 -9.90
CA ALA A 27 -11.13 -3.35 -8.66
C ALA A 27 -12.05 -2.27 -8.06
N ASN A 28 -12.42 -2.42 -6.79
CA ASN A 28 -13.33 -1.49 -6.10
C ASN A 28 -14.64 -1.21 -6.86
N GLY A 29 -15.21 -2.23 -7.52
CA GLY A 29 -16.47 -2.12 -8.28
C GLY A 29 -16.32 -1.51 -9.69
N LEU A 30 -15.10 -1.19 -10.12
CA LEU A 30 -14.81 -0.66 -11.45
C LEU A 30 -14.22 -1.74 -12.35
N PRO A 31 -14.76 -1.97 -13.56
CA PRO A 31 -14.21 -2.95 -14.50
C PRO A 31 -12.93 -2.46 -15.20
N SER A 32 -12.22 -3.38 -15.85
CA SER A 32 -11.15 -3.00 -16.79
C SER A 32 -11.73 -2.24 -18.00
N LYS A 33 -10.94 -1.33 -18.58
CA LYS A 33 -11.29 -0.61 -19.82
C LYS A 33 -10.03 -0.30 -20.63
N PRO A 34 -10.13 0.10 -21.92
CA PRO A 34 -8.96 0.51 -22.68
C PRO A 34 -8.13 1.57 -21.93
N GLY A 35 -6.82 1.34 -21.82
CA GLY A 35 -5.90 2.19 -21.07
C GLY A 35 -5.95 2.06 -19.53
N ALA A 36 -6.81 1.19 -18.98
CA ALA A 36 -6.85 0.95 -17.54
C ALA A 36 -7.16 -0.52 -17.20
N VAL A 37 -6.19 -1.21 -16.61
CA VAL A 37 -6.35 -2.59 -16.12
C VAL A 37 -6.80 -2.55 -14.67
N ARG A 38 -7.85 -3.30 -14.35
CA ARG A 38 -8.37 -3.42 -12.98
C ARG A 38 -8.58 -4.87 -12.64
N LYS A 39 -7.94 -5.33 -11.56
CA LYS A 39 -8.01 -6.73 -11.11
C LYS A 39 -8.13 -6.80 -9.61
N THR A 40 -8.77 -7.85 -9.10
CA THR A 40 -8.74 -8.20 -7.68
C THR A 40 -8.10 -9.57 -7.53
N ILE A 41 -6.96 -9.63 -6.85
CA ILE A 41 -6.25 -10.87 -6.53
C ILE A 41 -6.74 -11.32 -5.15
N VAL A 42 -7.17 -12.57 -5.02
CA VAL A 42 -7.63 -13.18 -3.77
C VAL A 42 -6.69 -14.31 -3.37
N PHE A 43 -6.16 -14.23 -2.15
CA PHE A 43 -5.26 -15.25 -1.60
C PHE A 43 -6.02 -16.32 -0.81
N SER A 44 -5.35 -17.44 -0.55
CA SER A 44 -5.88 -18.59 0.20
C SER A 44 -6.32 -18.27 1.64
N ASP A 45 -5.76 -17.22 2.25
CA ASP A 45 -6.15 -16.72 3.57
C ASP A 45 -7.30 -15.68 3.53
N LEU A 46 -7.93 -15.52 2.35
CA LEU A 46 -9.01 -14.56 2.05
C LEU A 46 -8.58 -13.10 2.08
N THR A 47 -7.29 -12.78 2.25
CA THR A 47 -6.78 -11.44 1.97
C THR A 47 -6.84 -11.16 0.47
N LYS A 48 -6.76 -9.89 0.09
CA LYS A 48 -6.86 -9.50 -1.32
C LYS A 48 -6.04 -8.27 -1.66
N ILE A 49 -5.60 -8.17 -2.91
CA ILE A 49 -5.07 -6.93 -3.50
C ILE A 49 -6.07 -6.43 -4.53
N SER A 50 -6.54 -5.19 -4.35
CA SER A 50 -7.25 -4.45 -5.40
C SER A 50 -6.20 -3.75 -6.26
N CYS A 51 -6.11 -4.11 -7.54
CA CYS A 51 -5.12 -3.61 -8.47
C CYS A 51 -5.74 -2.66 -9.48
N GLN A 52 -5.17 -1.47 -9.64
CA GLN A 52 -5.52 -0.53 -10.70
C GLN A 52 -4.25 -0.05 -11.38
N GLU A 53 -4.15 -0.25 -12.69
CA GLU A 53 -3.03 0.21 -13.52
C GLU A 53 -3.57 1.11 -14.62
N ILE A 54 -2.99 2.30 -14.77
CA ILE A 54 -3.20 3.12 -15.97
C ILE A 54 -2.07 2.81 -16.95
N ILE A 55 -2.44 2.44 -18.17
CA ILE A 55 -1.52 1.95 -19.19
C ILE A 55 -1.39 2.97 -20.32
N LYS A 56 -0.15 3.32 -20.64
CA LYS A 56 0.21 4.20 -21.75
C LYS A 56 1.41 3.63 -22.49
N ASP A 57 1.28 3.49 -23.81
CA ASP A 57 2.33 2.96 -24.68
C ASP A 57 2.89 1.59 -24.24
N GLY A 58 2.04 0.76 -23.63
CA GLY A 58 2.40 -0.59 -23.14
C GLY A 58 3.02 -0.63 -21.74
N PHE A 59 3.30 0.52 -21.13
CA PHE A 59 3.85 0.67 -19.79
C PHE A 59 2.80 1.19 -18.81
N ILE A 60 3.02 0.93 -17.53
CA ILE A 60 2.23 1.51 -16.44
C ILE A 60 2.62 2.99 -16.31
N GLU A 61 1.68 3.88 -16.54
CA GLU A 61 1.85 5.31 -16.27
C GLU A 61 1.81 5.57 -14.76
N TYR A 62 0.84 4.97 -14.06
CA TYR A 62 0.83 4.83 -12.60
C TYR A 62 -0.08 3.67 -12.17
N TYR A 63 0.07 3.23 -10.92
CA TYR A 63 -0.78 2.21 -10.32
C TYR A 63 -1.21 2.54 -8.88
N ASN A 64 -2.32 1.91 -8.48
CA ASN A 64 -2.82 1.85 -7.10
C ASN A 64 -3.07 0.38 -6.74
N TYR A 65 -2.25 -0.17 -5.85
CA TYR A 65 -2.41 -1.52 -5.33
C TYR A 65 -2.73 -1.46 -3.84
N ASP A 66 -3.98 -1.76 -3.49
CA ASP A 66 -4.48 -1.71 -2.12
C ASP A 66 -4.55 -3.13 -1.56
N PHE A 67 -3.76 -3.42 -0.52
CA PHE A 67 -3.80 -4.71 0.17
C PHE A 67 -4.79 -4.65 1.33
N TYR A 68 -5.74 -5.58 1.34
CA TYR A 68 -6.80 -5.68 2.33
C TYR A 68 -6.66 -6.95 3.17
N SER A 69 -7.02 -6.84 4.45
CA SER A 69 -7.26 -7.99 5.30
C SER A 69 -8.47 -8.80 4.81
N SER A 70 -8.59 -10.03 5.29
CA SER A 70 -9.76 -10.88 5.06
C SER A 70 -11.07 -10.29 5.59
N THR A 71 -11.00 -9.35 6.53
CA THR A 71 -12.15 -8.58 7.05
C THR A 71 -12.47 -7.33 6.24
N GLY A 72 -11.68 -7.01 5.21
CA GLY A 72 -11.92 -5.86 4.32
C GLY A 72 -11.29 -4.54 4.77
N SER A 73 -10.47 -4.52 5.82
CA SER A 73 -9.71 -3.33 6.23
C SER A 73 -8.45 -3.17 5.37
N ILE A 74 -8.09 -1.94 4.99
CA ILE A 74 -6.82 -1.69 4.29
C ILE A 74 -5.67 -1.96 5.27
N VAL A 75 -4.70 -2.77 4.86
CA VAL A 75 -3.48 -3.07 5.59
C VAL A 75 -2.37 -2.11 5.18
N VAL A 76 -2.09 -2.04 3.88
CA VAL A 76 -1.09 -1.18 3.26
C VAL A 76 -1.51 -0.90 1.83
N LYS A 77 -1.12 0.25 1.27
CA LYS A 77 -1.24 0.52 -0.16
C LYS A 77 0.12 0.77 -0.77
N PHE A 78 0.32 0.26 -1.97
CA PHE A 78 1.50 0.49 -2.79
C PHE A 78 1.06 1.32 -3.99
N HIS A 79 1.53 2.56 -4.05
CA HIS A 79 1.05 3.55 -5.01
C HIS A 79 2.22 4.09 -5.83
N SER A 80 1.89 4.52 -7.04
CA SER A 80 2.83 5.21 -7.92
C SER A 80 2.22 6.42 -8.64
N GLU A 81 1.11 7.00 -8.14
CA GLU A 81 0.62 8.26 -8.69
C GLU A 81 1.52 9.45 -8.30
N PRO A 82 1.88 10.33 -9.26
CA PRO A 82 2.65 11.52 -8.95
C PRO A 82 1.78 12.58 -8.26
N HIS A 83 2.36 13.28 -7.29
CA HIS A 83 1.70 14.37 -6.56
C HIS A 83 2.30 15.75 -6.91
N GLU A 84 2.28 16.14 -8.19
CA GLU A 84 2.95 17.38 -8.66
C GLU A 84 2.40 18.67 -8.00
N GLU A 85 1.10 18.70 -7.71
CA GLU A 85 0.41 19.87 -7.18
C GLU A 85 0.45 20.00 -5.64
N SER A 86 0.86 18.95 -4.93
CA SER A 86 0.86 18.92 -3.46
C SER A 86 2.18 18.40 -2.90
N LYS A 87 3.11 19.34 -2.64
CA LYS A 87 4.42 19.03 -2.03
C LYS A 87 4.31 18.35 -0.67
N GLU A 88 3.26 18.64 0.10
CA GLU A 88 2.99 18.02 1.40
C GLU A 88 2.57 16.55 1.30
N HIS A 89 2.22 16.08 0.11
CA HIS A 89 1.87 14.68 -0.16
C HIS A 89 2.99 13.89 -0.84
N GLN A 90 4.05 14.58 -1.27
CA GLN A 90 5.21 13.92 -1.89
C GLN A 90 6.06 13.20 -0.85
N THR A 91 6.63 12.08 -1.26
CA THR A 91 7.71 11.40 -0.53
C THR A 91 9.04 11.59 -1.26
N SER A 92 10.16 11.24 -0.63
CA SER A 92 11.48 11.34 -1.26
C SER A 92 11.70 10.38 -2.45
N THR A 93 10.76 9.46 -2.69
CA THR A 93 10.84 8.43 -3.72
C THR A 93 9.70 8.51 -4.72
N GLU A 94 9.06 9.68 -4.85
CA GLU A 94 8.04 9.91 -5.87
C GLU A 94 8.48 9.37 -7.25
N PRO A 95 7.57 8.72 -7.99
CA PRO A 95 6.15 8.62 -7.68
C PRO A 95 5.82 7.47 -6.69
N PHE A 96 6.78 6.62 -6.35
CA PHE A 96 6.55 5.41 -5.56
C PHE A 96 6.48 5.70 -4.06
N HIS A 97 5.38 5.29 -3.44
CA HIS A 97 5.19 5.44 -2.00
C HIS A 97 4.28 4.35 -1.43
N LEU A 98 4.35 4.19 -0.10
CA LEU A 98 3.43 3.35 0.66
C LEU A 98 2.42 4.22 1.38
N HIS A 99 1.23 3.68 1.58
CA HIS A 99 0.26 4.16 2.56
C HIS A 99 0.17 3.12 3.68
N VAL A 100 0.47 3.51 4.91
CA VAL A 100 0.38 2.65 6.11
C VAL A 100 -0.54 3.26 7.14
N LYS A 101 -0.97 2.44 8.10
CA LYS A 101 -1.81 2.90 9.19
C LYS A 101 -1.03 3.83 10.13
N ARG A 102 -1.70 4.88 10.61
CA ARG A 102 -1.18 5.64 11.76
C ARG A 102 -1.20 4.81 13.04
N ASP A 103 -2.33 4.13 13.26
CA ASP A 103 -2.67 3.35 14.44
C ASP A 103 -3.69 2.26 14.05
N GLU A 104 -4.14 1.46 15.01
CA GLU A 104 -5.09 0.37 14.75
C GLU A 104 -6.48 0.87 14.29
N GLN A 105 -6.85 2.10 14.64
CA GLN A 105 -8.14 2.70 14.29
C GLN A 105 -8.15 3.25 12.86
N ASP A 106 -6.98 3.54 12.28
CA ASP A 106 -6.85 3.97 10.89
C ASP A 106 -7.20 2.86 9.88
N GLN A 107 -8.44 2.90 9.38
CA GLN A 107 -8.94 1.95 8.38
C GLN A 107 -8.52 2.28 6.93
N LYS A 108 -7.88 3.44 6.71
CA LYS A 108 -7.58 3.96 5.36
C LYS A 108 -6.11 3.92 5.00
N ALA A 109 -5.24 3.61 5.96
CA ALA A 109 -3.79 3.72 5.83
C ALA A 109 -3.39 5.15 5.42
N SER A 110 -3.54 6.10 6.33
CA SER A 110 -3.46 7.53 6.04
C SER A 110 -2.03 8.10 5.97
N ILE A 111 -1.01 7.34 6.40
CA ILE A 111 0.36 7.83 6.46
C ILE A 111 1.13 7.40 5.22
N ARG A 112 1.76 8.37 4.55
CA ARG A 112 2.64 8.13 3.42
C ARG A 112 4.07 7.88 3.88
N LEU A 113 4.72 6.85 3.33
CA LEU A 113 6.13 6.54 3.52
C LEU A 113 6.84 6.40 2.17
N PRO A 114 8.12 6.78 2.05
CA PRO A 114 8.88 6.57 0.83
C PRO A 114 9.05 5.07 0.52
N ASN A 115 8.95 4.71 -0.76
CA ASN A 115 9.11 3.35 -1.27
C ASN A 115 10.12 3.28 -2.42
N GLY A 116 11.41 3.15 -2.07
CA GLY A 116 12.46 3.06 -3.08
C GLY A 116 12.62 1.69 -3.72
N ARG A 117 11.97 0.63 -3.22
CA ARG A 117 12.37 -0.77 -3.49
C ARG A 117 11.25 -1.68 -4.00
N ILE A 118 10.02 -1.53 -3.52
CA ILE A 118 8.93 -2.48 -3.76
C ILE A 118 7.97 -1.87 -4.80
N ARG A 119 8.30 -1.99 -6.08
CA ARG A 119 7.64 -1.20 -7.15
C ARG A 119 6.78 -2.03 -8.10
N GLU A 120 7.08 -3.31 -8.27
CA GLU A 120 6.38 -4.17 -9.22
C GLU A 120 5.39 -5.06 -8.48
N LEU A 121 4.25 -5.37 -9.10
CA LEU A 121 3.20 -6.18 -8.47
C LEU A 121 3.72 -7.56 -8.05
N TRP A 122 4.63 -8.15 -8.83
CA TRP A 122 5.35 -9.36 -8.47
C TRP A 122 6.05 -9.23 -7.11
N THR A 123 6.94 -8.24 -6.97
CA THR A 123 7.71 -8.02 -5.72
C THR A 123 6.82 -7.63 -4.54
N ILE A 124 5.68 -6.99 -4.83
CA ILE A 124 4.66 -6.68 -3.81
C ILE A 124 4.03 -7.96 -3.29
N ILE A 125 3.62 -8.86 -4.17
CA ILE A 125 3.06 -10.17 -3.79
C ILE A 125 4.09 -10.97 -2.99
N GLU A 126 5.34 -11.07 -3.46
CA GLU A 126 6.43 -11.72 -2.71
C GLU A 126 6.59 -11.12 -1.30
N THR A 127 6.58 -9.80 -1.20
CA THR A 127 6.69 -9.10 0.09
C THR A 127 5.53 -9.47 1.01
N ILE A 128 4.30 -9.49 0.49
CA ILE A 128 3.10 -9.85 1.27
C ILE A 128 3.20 -11.29 1.79
N LEU A 129 3.57 -12.23 0.93
CA LEU A 129 3.64 -13.66 1.28
C LEU A 129 4.74 -13.96 2.31
N VAL A 130 5.90 -13.31 2.20
CA VAL A 130 7.02 -13.53 3.14
C VAL A 130 6.82 -12.76 4.46
N SER A 131 6.10 -11.64 4.45
CA SER A 131 6.03 -10.74 5.60
C SER A 131 4.90 -11.10 6.58
N LYS A 132 5.19 -12.01 7.52
CA LYS A 132 4.27 -12.42 8.61
C LYS A 132 3.69 -11.26 9.44
N HIS A 133 4.38 -10.12 9.46
CA HIS A 133 4.01 -8.95 10.26
C HIS A 133 3.41 -7.79 9.46
N LEU A 134 3.22 -7.93 8.14
CA LEU A 134 2.71 -6.81 7.31
C LEU A 134 1.32 -6.32 7.76
N LYS A 135 0.49 -7.23 8.30
CA LYS A 135 -0.81 -6.89 8.91
C LYS A 135 -0.72 -5.96 10.12
N TYR A 136 0.46 -5.81 10.72
CA TYR A 136 0.76 -4.88 11.80
C TYR A 136 1.50 -3.64 11.31
N ALA A 137 1.55 -3.36 9.99
CA ALA A 137 2.20 -2.16 9.47
C ALA A 137 1.46 -0.90 9.93
N HIS A 138 1.95 -0.33 11.03
CA HIS A 138 1.58 0.99 11.51
C HIS A 138 2.84 1.77 11.86
N VAL A 139 2.74 3.10 11.90
CA VAL A 139 3.84 3.93 12.38
C VAL A 139 4.02 3.68 13.88
N THR A 140 5.21 3.26 14.30
CA THR A 140 5.55 3.25 15.73
C THR A 140 5.51 4.69 16.22
N SER A 141 4.52 5.04 17.04
CA SER A 141 4.47 6.35 17.68
C SER A 141 5.79 6.59 18.41
N PRO A 142 6.47 7.74 18.24
CA PRO A 142 7.60 8.07 19.08
C PRO A 142 7.09 8.09 20.52
N THR A 143 7.67 7.23 21.37
CA THR A 143 7.43 7.23 22.81
C THR A 143 7.47 8.66 23.31
N VAL A 144 6.31 9.23 23.67
CA VAL A 144 6.24 10.51 24.34
C VAL A 144 6.96 10.32 25.66
N LYS A 145 8.20 10.79 25.77
CA LYS A 145 8.88 10.91 27.06
C LYS A 145 8.00 11.81 27.92
N SER A 146 7.23 11.19 28.82
CA SER A 146 6.44 11.92 29.80
C SER A 146 7.40 12.82 30.57
N LYS A 147 7.29 14.15 30.38
CA LYS A 147 7.99 15.10 31.24
C LYS A 147 7.50 14.85 32.66
N SER A 148 8.35 14.27 33.50
CA SER A 148 8.11 14.14 34.93
C SER A 148 7.79 15.53 35.47
N ARG A 149 6.56 15.75 35.96
CA ARG A 149 6.20 16.94 36.71
C ARG A 149 7.11 17.00 37.94
N LYS A 150 8.11 17.90 37.93
CA LYS A 150 8.84 18.29 39.15
C LYS A 150 7.82 18.87 40.12
N GLY A 151 7.56 18.14 41.20
CA GLY A 151 6.74 18.60 42.31
C GLY A 151 7.33 19.87 42.92
N ARG A 152 6.54 20.94 42.89
CA ARG A 152 6.81 22.17 43.63
C ARG A 152 6.37 21.92 45.08
N ARG A 153 7.31 21.54 45.94
CA ARG A 153 7.13 21.66 47.41
C ARG A 153 7.38 23.12 47.76
N ASN A 154 6.32 23.88 48.01
CA ASN A 154 6.45 25.15 48.73
C ASN A 154 6.43 24.84 50.23
N GLY A 155 7.53 25.20 50.91
CA GLY A 155 7.64 25.14 52.35
C GLY A 155 6.74 26.17 53.02
N ARG A 156 6.15 25.77 54.14
CA ARG A 156 5.64 26.67 55.18
C ARG A 156 6.79 26.98 56.13
N LEU A 157 7.02 28.27 56.37
CA LEU A 157 7.51 28.83 57.63
C LEU A 157 6.49 29.88 58.05
#